data_AF-A0A3S4GWW7-F1
#
_entry.id   AF-A0A3S4GWW7-F1
#
_cell.length_a   1.000
_cell.length_b   1.000
_cell.length_c   1.000
_cell.angle_alpha   90.00
_cell.angle_beta   90.00
_cell.angle_gamma   90.00
#
_symmetry.space_group_name_H-M   'P 1'
#
loop_
_entity.id
_entity.type
_entity.pdbx_description
1 polymer ?
#
loop_
_entity_poly.entity_id
_entity_poly.type
_entity_poly.pdbx_seq_one_letter_code
_entity_poly.pdbx_strand_id
1 'polypeptide(L)'
;MASVKKRHSNPLFEPRAVWRTLQGIGAASWAYLGKPPARLSYGEAALLAVLPQAPSRLRPDRWPQRAQAARDKVLTRMVSQGVWPEQAVKEAMEEPVWLFPRQMPQLAPLFSRRALATSRDEKVVTTLDAGLQRQLEDLALNWKSRLPPRSSLAMIVVDHTDMKVRGWVGSADITDDSRFGHIDMVSAVRSPGSVLKPFIYAMAMDEGLIHPASLLQDVPRRFSDYRPGNFDSGFHGPVSASEALVRSLNLPAVQVLEALWTKTLCG
;
A
#
# COMPACT_ATOMS: atom_id res chain seq x y z
N MET A 1 -22.72 -35.13 -8.54
CA MET A 1 -21.48 -34.96 -9.35
C MET A 1 -21.74 -33.93 -10.45
N ALA A 2 -21.21 -32.72 -10.32
CA ALA A 2 -21.17 -31.76 -11.42
C ALA A 2 -19.93 -30.88 -11.26
N SER A 3 -19.02 -31.05 -12.21
CA SER A 3 -17.69 -30.46 -12.29
C SER A 3 -17.77 -29.01 -12.77
N VAL A 4 -17.08 -28.08 -12.11
CA VAL A 4 -16.90 -26.70 -12.59
C VAL A 4 -15.43 -26.45 -12.87
N LYS A 5 -15.15 -26.26 -14.15
CA LYS A 5 -13.85 -26.02 -14.79
C LYS A 5 -13.32 -24.63 -14.40
N LYS A 6 -12.14 -24.55 -13.75
CA LYS A 6 -11.42 -23.28 -13.54
C LYS A 6 -10.95 -22.74 -14.89
N ARG A 7 -11.53 -21.64 -15.38
CA ARG A 7 -10.89 -20.81 -16.42
C ARG A 7 -10.18 -19.64 -15.75
N HIS A 8 -8.88 -19.58 -15.97
CA HIS A 8 -8.05 -18.42 -15.65
C HIS A 8 -8.49 -17.27 -16.57
N SER A 9 -8.83 -16.12 -16.01
CA SER A 9 -9.02 -14.88 -16.78
C SER A 9 -8.32 -13.74 -16.06
N ASN A 10 -7.44 -13.09 -16.81
CA ASN A 10 -6.57 -11.98 -16.44
C ASN A 10 -7.43 -10.76 -16.05
N PRO A 11 -7.20 -10.07 -14.91
CA PRO A 11 -7.98 -8.89 -14.57
C PRO A 11 -7.35 -7.65 -15.21
N LEU A 12 -7.89 -7.21 -16.34
CA LEU A 12 -7.74 -5.84 -16.80
C LEU A 12 -8.60 -4.93 -15.90
N PHE A 13 -8.00 -3.86 -15.40
CA PHE A 13 -8.61 -2.89 -14.49
C PHE A 13 -9.73 -2.09 -15.19
N GLU A 14 -10.94 -2.64 -15.20
CA GLU A 14 -12.17 -1.86 -15.35
C GLU A 14 -12.77 -1.56 -13.96
N PRO A 15 -13.34 -0.37 -13.71
CA PRO A 15 -14.12 -0.09 -12.50
C PRO A 15 -15.39 -0.98 -12.35
N ARG A 16 -15.65 -1.87 -13.33
CA ARG A 16 -16.66 -2.92 -13.28
C ARG A 16 -16.25 -4.14 -12.43
N ALA A 17 -14.96 -4.38 -12.20
CA ALA A 17 -14.46 -5.62 -11.63
C ALA A 17 -14.73 -5.80 -10.13
N VAL A 18 -14.89 -4.72 -9.36
CA VAL A 18 -14.97 -4.76 -7.88
C VAL A 18 -16.20 -5.53 -7.37
N TRP A 19 -17.28 -5.57 -8.14
CA TRP A 19 -18.58 -6.09 -7.67
C TRP A 19 -18.86 -7.55 -8.05
N ARG A 20 -18.07 -8.15 -8.95
CA ARG A 20 -18.31 -9.52 -9.44
C ARG A 20 -17.93 -10.60 -8.40
N THR A 21 -17.34 -10.20 -7.27
CA THR A 21 -16.69 -11.10 -6.29
C THR A 21 -16.94 -10.73 -4.82
N LEU A 22 -18.01 -9.98 -4.50
CA LEU A 22 -18.43 -9.84 -3.10
C LEU A 22 -18.93 -11.20 -2.58
N GLN A 23 -18.15 -11.85 -1.74
CA GLN A 23 -18.50 -13.13 -1.11
C GLN A 23 -18.69 -12.94 0.39
N GLY A 24 -19.79 -13.46 0.91
CA GLY A 24 -20.13 -13.39 2.33
C GLY A 24 -20.90 -12.14 2.76
N ILE A 25 -21.70 -12.30 3.82
CA ILE A 25 -22.60 -11.26 4.32
C ILE A 25 -21.84 -10.07 4.91
N GLY A 26 -20.65 -10.31 5.50
CA GLY A 26 -19.78 -9.27 6.05
C GLY A 26 -19.28 -8.31 4.98
N ALA A 27 -18.76 -8.86 3.87
CA ALA A 27 -18.29 -8.05 2.74
C ALA A 27 -19.44 -7.26 2.10
N ALA A 28 -20.59 -7.90 1.90
CA ALA A 28 -21.77 -7.23 1.36
C ALA A 28 -22.29 -6.12 2.27
N SER A 29 -22.33 -6.35 3.59
CA SER A 29 -22.76 -5.37 4.59
C SER A 29 -21.87 -4.12 4.59
N TRP A 30 -20.55 -4.29 4.55
CA TRP A 30 -19.63 -3.15 4.43
C TRP A 30 -19.71 -2.46 3.07
N ALA A 31 -19.79 -3.22 1.99
CA ALA A 31 -19.80 -2.69 0.63
C ALA A 31 -21.07 -1.87 0.31
N TYR A 32 -22.24 -2.38 0.71
CA TYR A 32 -23.52 -1.75 0.42
C TYR A 32 -23.94 -0.76 1.50
N LEU A 33 -23.75 -1.09 2.77
CA LEU A 33 -24.35 -0.37 3.90
C LEU A 33 -23.32 0.35 4.78
N GLY A 34 -22.04 -0.06 4.71
CA GLY A 34 -20.96 0.57 5.47
C GLY A 34 -21.01 0.31 6.98
N LYS A 35 -21.60 -0.81 7.40
CA LYS A 35 -21.71 -1.22 8.81
C LYS A 35 -21.58 -2.73 8.96
N PRO A 36 -21.22 -3.24 10.16
CA PRO A 36 -21.10 -4.68 10.38
C PRO A 36 -22.48 -5.38 10.36
N PRO A 37 -22.55 -6.68 9.99
CA PRO A 37 -23.80 -7.45 9.95
C PRO A 37 -24.62 -7.44 11.25
N ALA A 38 -23.95 -7.30 12.40
CA ALA A 38 -24.60 -7.23 13.71
C ALA A 38 -25.40 -5.93 13.95
N ARG A 39 -25.28 -4.92 13.08
CA ARG A 39 -25.98 -3.62 13.18
C ARG A 39 -26.98 -3.39 12.03
N LEU A 40 -27.39 -4.46 11.35
CA LEU A 40 -28.37 -4.40 10.28
C LEU A 40 -29.78 -4.25 10.84
N SER A 41 -30.60 -3.41 10.19
CA SER A 41 -32.05 -3.41 10.38
C SER A 41 -32.65 -4.67 9.76
N TYR A 42 -33.92 -4.96 10.07
CA TYR A 42 -34.65 -6.05 9.41
C TYR A 42 -34.76 -5.84 7.89
N GLY A 43 -34.94 -4.59 7.44
CA GLY A 43 -35.01 -4.24 6.03
C GLY A 43 -33.68 -4.51 5.32
N GLU A 44 -32.56 -4.12 5.93
CA GLU A 44 -31.23 -4.37 5.40
C GLU A 44 -30.83 -5.85 5.42
N ALA A 45 -31.18 -6.57 6.48
CA ALA A 45 -30.94 -8.01 6.57
C ALA A 45 -31.73 -8.75 5.47
N ALA A 46 -33.01 -8.40 5.27
CA ALA A 46 -33.84 -8.93 4.19
C ALA A 46 -33.27 -8.58 2.81
N LEU A 47 -32.74 -7.37 2.64
CA LEU A 47 -32.09 -6.93 1.41
C LEU A 47 -30.84 -7.78 1.10
N LEU A 48 -29.94 -7.97 2.07
CA LEU A 48 -28.75 -8.79 1.86
C LEU A 48 -29.08 -10.26 1.62
N ALA A 49 -30.17 -10.77 2.21
CA ALA A 49 -30.63 -12.15 2.03
C ALA A 49 -31.14 -12.47 0.61
N VAL A 50 -31.67 -11.47 -0.13
CA VAL A 50 -32.16 -11.68 -1.50
C VAL A 50 -31.06 -11.58 -2.57
N LEU A 51 -29.95 -10.90 -2.28
CA LEU A 51 -28.88 -10.67 -3.27
C LEU A 51 -28.31 -11.96 -3.89
N PRO A 52 -28.04 -13.05 -3.14
CA PRO A 52 -27.48 -14.28 -3.71
C PRO A 52 -28.35 -14.92 -4.79
N GLN A 53 -29.66 -14.69 -4.79
CA GLN A 53 -30.59 -15.29 -5.77
C GLN A 53 -30.38 -14.75 -7.18
N ALA A 54 -30.05 -13.46 -7.30
CA ALA A 54 -29.83 -12.80 -8.59
C ALA A 54 -28.89 -11.59 -8.42
N PRO A 55 -27.60 -11.82 -8.13
CA PRO A 55 -26.68 -10.79 -7.64
C PRO A 55 -26.47 -9.63 -8.62
N SER A 56 -26.57 -9.88 -9.93
CA SER A 56 -26.47 -8.83 -10.95
C SER A 56 -27.77 -8.03 -11.15
N ARG A 57 -28.92 -8.68 -10.94
CA ARG A 57 -30.26 -8.12 -11.26
C ARG A 57 -30.88 -7.39 -10.07
N LEU A 58 -30.52 -7.79 -8.85
CA LEU A 58 -31.00 -7.23 -7.59
C LEU A 58 -30.00 -6.25 -6.96
N ARG A 59 -29.01 -5.77 -7.72
CA ARG A 59 -28.05 -4.76 -7.26
C ARG A 59 -28.80 -3.50 -6.79
N PRO A 60 -28.79 -3.16 -5.48
CA PRO A 60 -29.53 -2.01 -4.96
C PRO A 60 -28.95 -0.68 -5.48
N ASP A 61 -27.67 -0.65 -5.83
CA ASP A 61 -26.98 0.51 -6.39
C ASP A 61 -27.29 0.77 -7.88
N ARG A 62 -27.82 -0.24 -8.60
CA ARG A 62 -28.18 -0.13 -10.04
C ARG A 62 -29.68 -0.23 -10.30
N TRP A 63 -30.39 -1.03 -9.49
CA TRP A 63 -31.79 -1.39 -9.69
C TRP A 63 -32.57 -1.33 -8.37
N PRO A 64 -32.64 -0.16 -7.69
CA PRO A 64 -33.18 -0.03 -6.35
C PRO A 64 -34.63 -0.52 -6.23
N GLN A 65 -35.48 -0.26 -7.23
CA GLN A 65 -36.88 -0.70 -7.22
C GLN A 65 -37.01 -2.23 -7.26
N ARG A 66 -36.13 -2.92 -8.02
CA ARG A 66 -36.12 -4.39 -8.07
C ARG A 66 -35.62 -4.99 -6.76
N ALA A 67 -34.61 -4.37 -6.18
CA ALA A 67 -34.05 -4.78 -4.89
C ALA A 67 -35.09 -4.59 -3.76
N GLN A 68 -35.81 -3.48 -3.77
CA GLN A 68 -36.90 -3.20 -2.83
C GLN A 68 -38.03 -4.22 -2.94
N ALA A 69 -38.55 -4.48 -4.15
CA ALA A 69 -39.61 -5.47 -4.34
C ALA A 69 -39.19 -6.89 -3.85
N ALA A 70 -37.92 -7.27 -4.04
CA ALA A 70 -37.39 -8.52 -3.54
C ALA A 70 -37.27 -8.54 -2.01
N ARG A 71 -36.75 -7.47 -1.40
CA ARG A 71 -36.67 -7.29 0.05
C ARG A 71 -38.05 -7.37 0.70
N ASP A 72 -39.02 -6.65 0.16
CA ASP A 72 -40.37 -6.54 0.72
C ASP A 72 -41.08 -7.91 0.70
N LYS A 73 -40.83 -8.73 -0.34
CA LYS A 73 -41.32 -10.12 -0.38
C LYS A 73 -40.77 -10.99 0.75
N VAL A 74 -39.51 -10.79 1.14
CA VAL A 74 -38.91 -11.48 2.30
C VAL A 74 -39.53 -10.97 3.59
N LEU A 75 -39.66 -9.65 3.75
CA LEU A 75 -40.29 -9.03 4.91
C LEU A 75 -41.71 -9.57 5.15
N THR A 76 -42.57 -9.61 4.13
CA THR A 76 -43.92 -10.19 4.24
C THR A 76 -43.88 -11.66 4.65
N ARG A 77 -42.94 -12.45 4.12
CA ARG A 77 -42.80 -13.88 4.46
C ARG A 77 -42.35 -14.09 5.90
N MET A 78 -41.47 -13.25 6.43
CA MET A 78 -40.98 -13.37 7.80
C MET A 78 -42.07 -13.06 8.84
N VAL A 79 -42.96 -12.12 8.52
CA VAL A 79 -44.16 -11.86 9.33
C VAL A 79 -45.14 -13.02 9.25
N SER A 80 -45.45 -13.52 8.05
CA SER A 80 -46.44 -14.59 7.90
C SER A 80 -46.00 -15.92 8.54
N GLN A 81 -44.70 -16.08 8.79
CA GLN A 81 -44.11 -17.21 9.50
C GLN A 81 -43.91 -16.96 11.00
N GLY A 82 -44.26 -15.77 11.51
CA GLY A 82 -44.13 -15.39 12.92
C GLY A 82 -42.68 -15.24 13.39
N VAL A 83 -41.71 -15.07 12.48
CA VAL A 83 -40.29 -14.99 12.83
C VAL A 83 -39.91 -13.57 13.27
N TRP A 84 -40.51 -12.54 12.67
CA TRP A 84 -40.26 -11.14 13.00
C TRP A 84 -41.54 -10.42 13.45
N PRO A 85 -41.46 -9.48 14.42
CA PRO A 85 -42.63 -8.71 14.86
C PRO A 85 -43.24 -7.87 13.74
N GLU A 86 -44.57 -7.82 13.66
CA GLU A 86 -45.30 -7.04 12.64
C GLU A 86 -44.87 -5.57 12.62
N GLN A 87 -44.75 -4.96 13.79
CA GLN A 87 -44.37 -3.56 13.94
C GLN A 87 -42.98 -3.27 13.35
N ALA A 88 -42.00 -4.13 13.65
CA ALA A 88 -40.64 -3.97 13.14
C ALA A 88 -40.55 -4.17 11.62
N VAL A 89 -41.40 -5.04 11.06
CA VAL A 89 -41.46 -5.21 9.61
C VAL A 89 -42.15 -4.03 8.93
N LYS A 90 -43.19 -3.46 9.54
CA LYS A 90 -43.83 -2.24 9.03
C LYS A 90 -42.83 -1.09 8.94
N GLU A 91 -42.03 -0.89 9.98
CA GLU A 91 -40.92 0.09 10.00
C GLU A 91 -39.89 -0.21 8.90
N ALA A 92 -39.48 -1.48 8.76
CA ALA A 92 -38.52 -1.89 7.73
C ALA A 92 -39.04 -1.73 6.28
N MET A 93 -40.35 -1.76 6.05
CA MET A 93 -40.95 -1.51 4.73
C MET A 93 -40.85 -0.02 4.35
N GLU A 94 -40.89 0.88 5.33
CA GLU A 94 -40.75 2.33 5.12
C GLU A 94 -39.29 2.74 4.86
N GLU A 95 -38.31 1.91 5.23
CA GLU A 95 -36.90 2.17 4.93
C GLU A 95 -36.66 2.21 3.41
N PRO A 96 -36.02 3.26 2.85
CA PRO A 96 -35.71 3.31 1.42
C PRO A 96 -34.52 2.40 1.06
N VAL A 97 -34.62 1.68 -0.07
CA VAL A 97 -33.49 0.88 -0.65
C VAL A 97 -32.63 1.75 -1.58
N TRP A 98 -32.32 2.98 -1.16
CA TRP A 98 -31.42 3.83 -1.93
C TRP A 98 -30.01 3.74 -1.35
N LEU A 99 -29.14 3.04 -2.08
CA LEU A 99 -27.72 2.99 -1.77
C LEU A 99 -26.94 3.71 -2.85
N PHE A 100 -26.34 4.86 -2.50
CA PHE A 100 -25.32 5.45 -3.34
C PHE A 100 -24.16 4.45 -3.49
N PRO A 101 -23.55 4.33 -4.68
CA PRO A 101 -22.38 3.49 -4.85
C PRO A 101 -21.28 3.96 -3.87
N ARG A 102 -21.07 3.20 -2.79
CA ARG A 102 -19.95 3.47 -1.88
C ARG A 102 -18.67 3.15 -2.63
N GLN A 103 -17.84 4.17 -2.85
CA GLN A 103 -16.47 3.93 -3.26
C GLN A 103 -15.73 3.35 -2.06
N MET A 104 -15.26 2.11 -2.18
CA MET A 104 -14.37 1.57 -1.16
C MET A 104 -13.10 2.42 -1.15
N PRO A 105 -12.66 2.91 0.03
CA PRO A 105 -11.41 3.63 0.11
C PRO A 105 -10.28 2.69 -0.33
N GLN A 106 -9.59 3.05 -1.40
CA GLN A 106 -8.42 2.30 -1.91
C GLN A 106 -7.13 2.87 -1.33
N LEU A 107 -7.04 2.92 0.01
CA LEU A 107 -5.80 3.32 0.69
C LEU A 107 -4.83 2.15 0.76
N ALA A 108 -3.56 2.42 0.52
CA ALA A 108 -2.43 1.50 0.57
C ALA A 108 -2.70 0.16 -0.15
N PRO A 109 -3.11 0.15 -1.42
CA PRO A 109 -3.53 -1.09 -2.10
C PRO A 109 -2.38 -2.11 -2.24
N LEU A 110 -1.16 -1.64 -2.49
CA LEU A 110 0.03 -2.52 -2.59
C LEU A 110 0.42 -3.10 -1.22
N PHE A 111 0.35 -2.30 -0.16
CA PHE A 111 0.55 -2.78 1.20
C PHE A 111 -0.52 -3.79 1.60
N SER A 112 -1.79 -3.50 1.30
CA SER A 112 -2.91 -4.40 1.58
C SER A 112 -2.73 -5.75 0.89
N ARG A 113 -2.31 -5.76 -0.38
CA ARG A 113 -1.97 -6.99 -1.10
C ARG A 113 -0.83 -7.77 -0.43
N ARG A 114 0.22 -7.08 0.03
CA ARG A 114 1.34 -7.70 0.75
C ARG A 114 0.90 -8.27 2.10
N ALA A 115 0.11 -7.53 2.87
CA ALA A 115 -0.42 -7.96 4.16
C ALA A 115 -1.29 -9.22 4.02
N LEU A 116 -2.18 -9.24 3.03
CA LEU A 116 -3.01 -10.41 2.70
C LEU A 116 -2.19 -11.61 2.20
N ALA A 117 -1.06 -11.38 1.52
CA ALA A 117 -0.18 -12.48 1.09
C ALA A 117 0.62 -13.10 2.26
N THR A 118 0.81 -12.34 3.34
CA THR A 118 1.67 -12.74 4.48
C THR A 118 0.88 -13.27 5.67
N SER A 119 -0.34 -12.79 5.88
CA SER A 119 -1.23 -13.23 6.97
C SER A 119 -2.28 -14.23 6.47
N ARG A 120 -2.65 -15.17 7.34
CA ARG A 120 -3.80 -16.08 7.15
C ARG A 120 -5.01 -15.67 8.00
N ASP A 121 -4.90 -14.56 8.72
CA ASP A 121 -5.93 -14.11 9.64
C ASP A 121 -7.12 -13.55 8.86
N GLU A 122 -8.33 -13.75 9.39
CA GLU A 122 -9.54 -13.16 8.81
C GLU A 122 -9.54 -11.64 8.90
N LYS A 123 -8.80 -11.07 9.87
CA LYS A 123 -8.68 -9.63 10.08
C LYS A 123 -7.22 -9.27 10.35
N VAL A 124 -6.62 -8.55 9.40
CA VAL A 124 -5.27 -7.99 9.55
C VAL A 124 -5.38 -6.58 10.11
N VAL A 125 -4.89 -6.40 11.34
CA VAL A 125 -4.73 -5.06 11.94
C VAL A 125 -3.35 -4.54 11.56
N THR A 126 -3.31 -3.38 10.91
CA THR A 126 -2.07 -2.76 10.43
C THR A 126 -1.71 -1.56 11.32
N THR A 127 -0.47 -1.09 11.18
CA THR A 127 0.04 0.08 11.88
C THR A 127 -0.05 1.36 11.06
N LEU A 128 -0.64 1.29 9.85
CA LEU A 128 -0.76 2.41 8.94
C LEU A 128 -1.68 3.49 9.54
N ASP A 129 -1.23 4.72 9.47
CA ASP A 129 -2.06 5.87 9.78
C ASP A 129 -2.85 6.30 8.54
N ALA A 130 -4.17 6.25 8.61
CA ALA A 130 -5.03 6.52 7.46
C ALA A 130 -5.02 7.99 7.00
N GLY A 131 -4.67 8.93 7.88
CA GLY A 131 -4.51 10.35 7.54
C GLY A 131 -3.22 10.57 6.76
N LEU A 132 -2.10 10.11 7.33
CA LEU A 132 -0.78 10.15 6.73
C LEU A 132 -0.74 9.40 5.39
N GLN A 133 -1.33 8.21 5.32
CA GLN A 133 -1.35 7.41 4.09
C GLN A 133 -1.98 8.18 2.93
N ARG A 134 -3.10 8.87 3.18
CA ARG A 134 -3.77 9.67 2.15
C ARG A 134 -2.89 10.82 1.68
N GLN A 135 -2.25 11.53 2.61
CA GLN A 135 -1.32 12.62 2.27
C GLN A 135 -0.14 12.12 1.43
N LEU A 136 0.40 10.94 1.73
CA LEU A 136 1.49 10.34 0.95
C LEU A 136 1.03 9.95 -0.46
N GLU A 137 -0.16 9.36 -0.61
CA GLU A 137 -0.72 9.01 -1.92
C GLU A 137 -1.02 10.26 -2.76
N ASP A 138 -1.58 11.31 -2.14
CA ASP A 138 -1.80 12.60 -2.81
C ASP A 138 -0.47 13.23 -3.26
N LEU A 139 0.57 13.16 -2.43
CA LEU A 139 1.91 13.62 -2.78
C LEU A 139 2.47 12.83 -3.97
N ALA A 140 2.32 11.51 -3.97
CA ALA A 140 2.77 10.64 -5.05
C ALA A 140 2.08 10.99 -6.39
N LEU A 141 0.76 11.17 -6.37
CA LEU A 141 -0.03 11.56 -7.53
C LEU A 141 0.37 12.94 -8.05
N ASN A 142 0.58 13.91 -7.16
CA ASN A 142 1.01 15.25 -7.54
C ASN A 142 2.41 15.25 -8.18
N TRP A 143 3.31 14.39 -7.70
CA TRP A 143 4.65 14.24 -8.25
C TRP A 143 4.71 13.45 -9.55
N LYS A 144 3.72 12.59 -9.83
CA LYS A 144 3.64 11.75 -11.03
C LYS A 144 3.91 12.52 -12.32
N SER A 145 3.37 13.73 -12.45
CA SER A 145 3.51 14.57 -13.66
C SER A 145 4.95 15.07 -13.90
N ARG A 146 5.77 15.12 -12.85
CA ARG A 146 7.17 15.55 -12.89
C ARG A 146 8.14 14.40 -13.17
N LEU A 147 7.65 13.15 -13.08
CA LEU A 147 8.48 11.98 -13.29
C LEU A 147 8.59 11.64 -14.79
N PRO A 148 9.79 11.27 -15.27
CA PRO A 148 9.98 10.80 -16.64
C PRO A 148 8.99 9.67 -16.99
N PRO A 149 8.63 9.50 -18.27
CA PRO A 149 7.78 8.38 -18.69
C PRO A 149 8.31 7.04 -18.17
N ARG A 150 7.40 6.12 -17.85
CA ARG A 150 7.72 4.77 -17.32
C ARG A 150 8.52 4.74 -16.01
N SER A 151 8.63 5.87 -15.31
CA SER A 151 9.20 5.92 -13.97
C SER A 151 8.13 5.78 -12.90
N SER A 152 8.49 5.15 -11.78
CA SER A 152 7.65 5.00 -10.59
C SER A 152 8.34 5.67 -9.38
N LEU A 153 7.65 5.71 -8.25
CA LEU A 153 8.16 6.22 -6.98
C LEU A 153 7.78 5.28 -5.84
N ALA A 154 8.54 5.32 -4.76
CA ALA A 154 8.25 4.60 -3.53
C ALA A 154 8.39 5.55 -2.35
N MET A 155 7.53 5.41 -1.34
CA MET A 155 7.69 6.07 -0.05
C MET A 155 7.31 5.11 1.06
N ILE A 156 8.13 5.07 2.11
CA ILE A 156 7.85 4.35 3.35
C ILE A 156 8.08 5.33 4.50
N VAL A 157 7.14 5.36 5.45
CA VAL A 157 7.27 6.13 6.69
C VAL A 157 7.27 5.16 7.85
N VAL A 158 8.34 5.21 8.64
CA VAL A 158 8.55 4.35 9.80
C VAL A 158 8.69 5.25 11.02
N ASP A 159 7.96 4.92 12.09
CA ASP A 159 8.13 5.55 13.38
C ASP A 159 9.46 5.09 14.00
N HIS A 160 10.38 6.02 14.28
CA HIS A 160 11.72 5.68 14.79
C HIS A 160 11.71 5.15 16.24
N THR A 161 10.62 5.34 16.99
CA THR A 161 10.55 4.93 18.40
C THR A 161 10.14 3.47 18.57
N ASP A 162 9.17 3.00 17.77
CA ASP A 162 8.64 1.64 17.84
C ASP A 162 8.81 0.84 16.54
N MET A 163 9.49 1.44 15.55
CA MET A 163 9.77 0.87 14.23
C MET A 163 8.52 0.44 13.44
N LYS A 164 7.33 0.92 13.82
CA LYS A 164 6.10 0.61 13.10
C LYS A 164 6.04 1.39 11.79
N VAL A 165 5.59 0.70 10.75
CA VAL A 165 5.30 1.33 9.45
C VAL A 165 4.01 2.14 9.59
N ARG A 166 4.09 3.46 9.40
CA ARG A 166 2.94 4.38 9.48
C ARG A 166 2.40 4.76 8.11
N GLY A 167 3.22 4.65 7.05
CA GLY A 167 2.81 4.94 5.68
C GLY A 167 3.55 4.07 4.66
N TRP A 168 2.87 3.67 3.59
CA TRP A 168 3.41 2.81 2.54
C TRP A 168 2.85 3.16 1.16
N VAL A 169 3.69 3.71 0.28
CA VAL A 169 3.36 4.00 -1.11
C VAL A 169 4.33 3.24 -2.00
N GLY A 170 3.84 2.20 -2.67
CA GLY A 170 4.65 1.34 -3.52
C GLY A 170 4.78 1.80 -4.97
N SER A 171 3.97 2.74 -5.42
CA SER A 171 4.00 3.29 -6.78
C SER A 171 3.40 4.69 -6.82
N ALA A 172 3.69 5.44 -7.87
CA ALA A 172 3.15 6.79 -8.05
C ALA A 172 1.64 6.81 -8.23
N ASP A 173 1.12 5.81 -8.92
CA ASP A 173 -0.29 5.61 -9.22
C ASP A 173 -0.49 4.12 -9.55
N ILE A 174 -1.31 3.43 -8.75
CA ILE A 174 -1.57 2.00 -8.97
C ILE A 174 -2.35 1.73 -10.26
N THR A 175 -3.08 2.71 -10.78
CA THR A 175 -3.94 2.59 -11.96
C THR A 175 -3.21 2.85 -13.27
N ASP A 176 -1.94 3.27 -13.22
CA ASP A 176 -1.12 3.58 -14.40
C ASP A 176 -0.25 2.39 -14.82
N ASP A 177 -0.78 1.58 -15.73
CA ASP A 177 -0.07 0.43 -16.33
C ASP A 177 1.19 0.85 -17.08
N SER A 178 1.22 2.05 -17.68
CA SER A 178 2.38 2.52 -18.45
C SER A 178 3.62 2.74 -17.58
N ARG A 179 3.43 2.94 -16.27
CA ARG A 179 4.46 3.12 -15.24
C ARG A 179 4.64 1.89 -14.36
N PHE A 180 4.02 0.77 -14.72
CA PHE A 180 4.01 -0.45 -13.93
C PHE A 180 3.47 -0.22 -12.51
N GLY A 181 2.37 0.53 -12.38
CA GLY A 181 1.77 0.95 -11.09
C GLY A 181 1.45 -0.19 -10.13
N HIS A 182 1.32 -1.43 -10.64
CA HIS A 182 1.09 -2.62 -9.84
C HIS A 182 2.34 -3.20 -9.15
N ILE A 183 3.54 -2.72 -9.50
CA ILE A 183 4.80 -3.13 -8.89
C ILE A 183 5.00 -2.34 -7.60
N ASP A 184 5.25 -3.06 -6.52
CA ASP A 184 5.57 -2.46 -5.22
C ASP A 184 7.06 -2.13 -5.13
N MET A 185 7.39 -0.87 -5.43
CA MET A 185 8.76 -0.36 -5.45
C MET A 185 9.39 -0.28 -4.07
N VAL A 186 8.61 -0.26 -2.97
CA VAL A 186 9.15 -0.36 -1.60
C VAL A 186 9.82 -1.72 -1.37
N SER A 187 9.29 -2.77 -2.00
CA SER A 187 9.82 -4.14 -1.90
C SER A 187 10.88 -4.46 -2.97
N ALA A 188 11.14 -3.55 -3.90
CA ALA A 188 12.04 -3.80 -5.03
C ALA A 188 13.51 -3.62 -4.65
N VAL A 189 14.35 -4.61 -4.95
CA VAL A 189 15.80 -4.54 -4.71
C VAL A 189 16.45 -3.54 -5.66
N ARG A 190 17.20 -2.58 -5.10
CA ARG A 190 17.92 -1.53 -5.81
C ARG A 190 19.25 -1.26 -5.11
N SER A 191 20.23 -0.77 -5.88
CA SER A 191 21.46 -0.25 -5.27
C SER A 191 21.11 1.00 -4.44
N PRO A 192 21.52 1.08 -3.16
CA PRO A 192 21.29 2.25 -2.33
C PRO A 192 22.13 3.46 -2.78
N GLY A 193 23.17 3.23 -3.58
CA GLY A 193 24.11 4.28 -4.00
C GLY A 193 24.68 5.04 -2.81
N SER A 194 24.76 6.36 -2.92
CA SER A 194 25.30 7.23 -1.88
C SER A 194 24.52 7.24 -0.56
N VAL A 195 23.28 6.73 -0.54
CA VAL A 195 22.48 6.61 0.70
C VAL A 195 23.12 5.61 1.68
N LEU A 196 24.04 4.76 1.22
CA LEU A 196 24.81 3.85 2.09
C LEU A 196 25.92 4.56 2.88
N LYS A 197 26.42 5.71 2.42
CA LYS A 197 27.60 6.37 3.01
C LYS A 197 27.46 6.70 4.49
N PRO A 198 26.33 7.24 5.00
CA PRO A 198 26.18 7.48 6.44
C PRO A 198 26.45 6.26 7.31
N PHE A 199 26.04 5.06 6.87
CA PHE A 199 26.29 3.82 7.60
C PHE A 199 27.78 3.44 7.61
N ILE A 200 28.47 3.60 6.49
CA ILE A 200 29.92 3.36 6.39
C ILE A 200 30.67 4.30 7.36
N TYR A 201 30.30 5.58 7.38
CA TYR A 201 30.94 6.56 8.27
C TYR A 201 30.61 6.28 9.74
N ALA A 202 29.35 5.94 10.06
CA ALA A 202 28.94 5.59 11.41
C ALA A 202 29.73 4.38 11.94
N MET A 203 29.83 3.29 11.17
CA MET A 203 30.63 2.13 11.56
C MET A 203 32.10 2.48 11.79
N ALA A 204 32.69 3.31 10.92
CA ALA A 204 34.09 3.72 11.10
C ALA A 204 34.29 4.63 12.34
N MET A 205 33.29 5.43 12.70
CA MET A 205 33.31 6.21 13.95
C MET A 205 33.17 5.30 15.17
N ASP A 206 32.25 4.33 15.14
CA ASP A 206 32.05 3.35 16.22
C ASP A 206 33.32 2.52 16.48
N GLU A 207 34.05 2.18 15.42
CA GLU A 207 35.33 1.46 15.48
C GLU A 207 36.53 2.33 15.88
N GLY A 208 36.31 3.64 16.10
CA GLY A 208 37.33 4.63 16.46
C GLY A 208 38.33 4.94 15.34
N LEU A 209 38.03 4.57 14.09
CA LEU A 209 38.93 4.76 12.94
C LEU A 209 38.94 6.22 12.45
N ILE A 210 37.79 6.90 12.57
CA ILE A 210 37.62 8.30 12.21
C ILE A 210 36.78 9.03 13.26
N HIS A 211 36.88 10.36 13.26
CA HIS A 211 35.97 11.27 13.94
C HIS A 211 35.54 12.36 12.93
N PRO A 212 34.53 13.20 13.22
CA PRO A 212 33.99 14.16 12.23
C PRO A 212 35.02 15.11 11.59
N ALA A 213 36.08 15.45 12.33
CA ALA A 213 37.16 16.33 11.86
C ALA A 213 38.38 15.57 11.28
N SER A 214 38.34 14.23 11.20
CA SER A 214 39.42 13.47 10.56
C SER A 214 39.57 13.88 9.10
N LEU A 215 40.81 14.11 8.68
CA LEU A 215 41.14 14.49 7.31
C LEU A 215 41.15 13.27 6.40
N LEU A 216 40.31 13.32 5.37
CA LEU A 216 40.19 12.35 4.29
C LEU A 216 40.70 12.96 2.99
N GLN A 217 41.08 12.11 2.05
CA GLN A 217 41.68 12.54 0.79
C GLN A 217 40.68 12.43 -0.36
N ASP A 218 40.24 13.58 -0.88
CA ASP A 218 39.50 13.71 -2.14
C ASP A 218 40.47 14.16 -3.25
N VAL A 219 41.44 13.30 -3.54
CA VAL A 219 42.50 13.49 -4.55
C VAL A 219 42.45 12.37 -5.58
N PRO A 220 42.84 12.60 -6.85
CA PRO A 220 42.80 11.56 -7.87
C PRO A 220 43.70 10.38 -7.47
N ARG A 221 43.09 9.22 -7.25
CA ARG A 221 43.85 7.96 -7.05
C ARG A 221 43.88 7.18 -8.36
N ARG A 222 45.06 6.65 -8.70
CA ARG A 222 45.20 5.67 -9.79
C ARG A 222 45.15 4.27 -9.20
N PHE A 223 44.03 3.58 -9.35
CA PHE A 223 43.93 2.13 -9.14
C PHE A 223 43.98 1.44 -10.50
N SER A 224 45.18 1.12 -11.00
CA SER A 224 45.35 0.45 -12.32
C SER A 224 44.45 1.09 -13.41
N ASP A 225 43.77 0.29 -14.25
CA ASP A 225 42.90 0.74 -15.36
C ASP A 225 41.52 1.30 -14.92
N TYR A 226 41.23 1.41 -13.62
CA TYR A 226 39.95 1.94 -13.12
C TYR A 226 40.10 3.36 -12.55
N ARG A 227 39.34 4.31 -13.12
CA ARG A 227 39.29 5.72 -12.69
C ARG A 227 37.91 6.06 -12.13
N PRO A 228 37.69 5.94 -10.82
CA PRO A 228 36.46 6.44 -10.21
C PRO A 228 36.48 7.97 -10.23
N GLY A 229 35.64 8.56 -11.08
CA GLY A 229 35.38 10.00 -11.08
C GLY A 229 34.33 10.38 -10.03
N ASN A 230 34.49 11.55 -9.40
CA ASN A 230 33.40 12.18 -8.65
C ASN A 230 32.33 12.66 -9.64
N PHE A 231 31.05 12.49 -9.29
CA PHE A 231 29.92 12.78 -10.19
C PHE A 231 29.70 14.28 -10.43
N ASP A 232 30.31 15.14 -9.63
CA ASP A 232 30.27 16.59 -9.77
C ASP A 232 31.59 17.22 -9.27
N SER A 233 32.15 18.12 -10.07
CA SER A 233 33.16 19.13 -9.70
C SER A 233 34.45 18.66 -8.99
N GLY A 234 35.44 18.24 -9.78
CA GLY A 234 36.86 18.33 -9.38
C GLY A 234 37.29 17.52 -8.14
N PHE A 235 38.53 17.75 -7.72
CA PHE A 235 39.14 17.17 -6.53
C PHE A 235 39.34 18.28 -5.49
N HIS A 236 38.88 18.05 -4.26
CA HIS A 236 38.93 19.08 -3.21
C HIS A 236 40.20 19.00 -2.35
N GLY A 237 41.02 17.95 -2.53
CA GLY A 237 42.20 17.76 -1.70
C GLY A 237 41.84 17.20 -0.31
N PRO A 238 42.46 17.68 0.77
CA PRO A 238 42.13 17.24 2.12
C PRO A 238 40.78 17.83 2.57
N VAL A 239 39.85 16.96 2.95
CA VAL A 239 38.50 17.33 3.44
C VAL A 239 38.21 16.62 4.75
N SER A 240 37.44 17.24 5.66
CA SER A 240 37.03 16.55 6.88
C SER A 240 36.01 15.44 6.57
N ALA A 241 35.92 14.43 7.44
CA ALA A 241 34.92 13.38 7.33
C ALA A 241 33.48 13.92 7.31
N SER A 242 33.20 14.96 8.12
CA SER A 242 31.89 15.64 8.11
C SER A 242 31.59 16.26 6.74
N GLU A 243 32.55 16.99 6.16
CA GLU A 243 32.37 17.67 4.88
C GLU A 243 32.23 16.66 3.74
N ALA A 244 33.05 15.60 3.77
CA ALA A 244 33.01 14.52 2.80
C ALA A 244 31.64 13.82 2.77
N LEU A 245 31.03 13.60 3.94
CA LEU A 245 29.69 13.01 4.03
C LEU A 245 28.60 13.99 3.56
N VAL A 246 28.65 15.26 3.99
CA VAL A 246 27.70 16.31 3.56
C VAL A 246 27.71 16.50 2.05
N ARG A 247 28.89 16.55 1.43
CA ARG A 247 29.06 16.64 -0.02
C ARG A 247 28.89 15.31 -0.75
N SER A 248 28.70 14.21 -0.01
CA SER A 248 28.59 12.87 -0.57
C SER A 248 29.73 12.53 -1.54
N LEU A 249 30.98 12.79 -1.16
CA LEU A 249 32.15 12.52 -1.99
C LEU A 249 32.41 11.01 -2.09
N ASN A 250 32.85 10.52 -3.26
CA ASN A 250 33.04 9.08 -3.48
C ASN A 250 34.39 8.59 -2.95
N LEU A 251 35.48 9.34 -3.22
CA LEU A 251 36.83 8.90 -2.83
C LEU A 251 37.05 8.82 -1.32
N PRO A 252 36.63 9.82 -0.51
CA PRO A 252 36.65 9.68 0.94
C PRO A 252 35.83 8.50 1.45
N ALA A 253 34.66 8.22 0.87
CA ALA A 253 33.83 7.09 1.28
C ALA A 253 34.51 5.74 1.02
N VAL A 254 35.22 5.60 -0.11
CA VAL A 254 36.05 4.41 -0.40
C VAL A 254 37.19 4.29 0.61
N GLN A 255 37.86 5.39 0.96
CA GLN A 255 38.93 5.39 1.97
C GLN A 255 38.46 4.86 3.33
N VAL A 256 37.28 5.31 3.77
CA VAL A 256 36.70 4.88 5.05
C VAL A 256 36.31 3.40 5.00
N LEU A 257 35.77 2.95 3.87
CA LEU A 257 35.44 1.53 3.67
C LEU A 257 36.68 0.63 3.66
N GLU A 258 37.76 1.05 3.00
CA GLU A 258 39.05 0.35 3.00
C GLU A 258 39.60 0.21 4.43
N ALA A 259 39.55 1.30 5.22
CA ALA A 259 40.00 1.28 6.61
C ALA A 259 39.20 0.29 7.47
N LEU A 260 37.88 0.23 7.27
CA LEU A 260 37.01 -0.76 7.93
C LEU A 260 37.40 -2.20 7.56
N TRP A 261 37.54 -2.50 6.27
CA TRP A 261 37.88 -3.86 5.80
C TRP A 261 39.25 -4.34 6.29
N THR A 262 40.22 -3.43 6.35
CA THR A 262 41.57 -3.77 6.83
C THR A 262 41.56 -4.19 8.30
N LYS A 263 40.69 -3.59 9.13
CA LYS A 263 40.50 -3.99 10.53
C LYS A 263 39.80 -5.36 10.63
N THR A 264 38.73 -5.57 9.87
CA THR A 264 37.95 -6.81 9.93
C THR A 264 38.71 -8.06 9.47
N LEU A 265 39.66 -7.92 8.54
CA LEU A 265 40.49 -9.04 8.05
C LEU A 265 41.69 -9.37 8.95
N CYS A 266 42.12 -8.43 9.81
CA CYS A 266 43.26 -8.58 10.70
C CYS A 266 42.86 -8.85 12.17
N GLY A 267 41.56 -9.01 12.45
CA GLY A 267 40.97 -9.21 13.78
C GLY A 267 40.34 -10.59 13.95
#